data_AF-A0A8S1XDR3-F1
#
_entry.id   AF-A0A8S1XDR3-F1
#
_cell.length_a   1.000
_cell.length_b   1.000
_cell.length_c   1.000
_cell.angle_alpha   90.00
_cell.angle_beta   90.00
_cell.angle_gamma   90.00
#
_symmetry.space_group_name_H-M   'P 1'
#
loop_
_entity.id
_entity.type
_entity.pdbx_description
1 polymer ?
#
loop_
_entity_poly.entity_id
_entity_poly.type
_entity_poly.pdbx_seq_one_letter_code
_entity_poly.pdbx_strand_id
1 'polypeptide(L)'
;MSCISVQKHVNYGEVILIVGDCHKIQWNVQNGIQMQWNQDDIWTVTLDSCCLPMNYRYVVVKQDSRQIVQWEDGITRVFNSHQDVQDIWGHLRITLKFMNYPDSNITLNLYTQTGRHKIPLNRIEGECTQTFQIPNKSIHQLAYKYQSNEKWERGGVRMIHSHPIINNVIHITDSSVDFNINYNRVFENLYVGSFIYIDEIRILQDLGVNAILNLQTVEDLINKDLPEDYFDQLHCQSQSLGIIYLQCPIKDCNKRSYLQNGIDAYQTLRKLLDQGKCVYVHCTDGIQRSVQTIILYMVQDLNYTLEQAIELVQVIRPRSKPIREVLQKVLNL
;
A
#
# COMPACT_ATOMS: atom_id res chain seq x y z
N MET A 1 29.42 -20.47 -13.49
CA MET A 1 28.38 -21.24 -14.22
C MET A 1 27.19 -21.33 -13.32
N SER A 2 26.00 -21.00 -13.82
CA SER A 2 24.76 -21.00 -13.04
C SER A 2 23.69 -21.76 -13.82
N CYS A 3 23.01 -22.71 -13.19
CA CYS A 3 21.98 -23.51 -13.83
C CYS A 3 20.61 -22.83 -13.73
N ILE A 4 19.83 -22.91 -14.79
CA ILE A 4 18.41 -22.55 -14.79
C ILE A 4 17.62 -23.79 -15.18
N SER A 5 16.58 -24.10 -14.42
CA SER A 5 15.60 -25.12 -14.76
C SER A 5 14.21 -24.51 -14.95
N VAL A 6 13.39 -25.07 -15.84
CA VAL A 6 11.97 -24.71 -15.99
C VAL A 6 11.13 -25.95 -16.27
N GLN A 7 10.00 -26.09 -15.59
CA GLN A 7 9.06 -27.19 -15.87
C GLN A 7 8.03 -26.77 -16.92
N LYS A 8 7.97 -27.49 -18.05
CA LYS A 8 6.97 -27.33 -19.11
C LYS A 8 6.91 -28.53 -20.05
N HIS A 9 5.71 -29.07 -20.20
CA HIS A 9 5.42 -30.01 -21.28
C HIS A 9 5.44 -29.33 -22.65
N VAL A 10 6.10 -29.96 -23.63
CA VAL A 10 6.11 -29.57 -25.05
C VAL A 10 5.92 -30.81 -25.93
N ASN A 11 5.49 -30.63 -27.17
CA ASN A 11 5.26 -31.77 -28.06
C ASN A 11 6.58 -32.40 -28.53
N TYR A 12 6.50 -33.65 -28.99
CA TYR A 12 7.64 -34.28 -29.66
C TYR A 12 8.13 -33.45 -30.85
N GLY A 13 9.45 -33.27 -30.97
CA GLY A 13 10.09 -32.42 -31.98
C GLY A 13 10.10 -30.92 -31.64
N GLU A 14 9.68 -30.54 -30.42
CA GLU A 14 9.79 -29.19 -29.89
C GLU A 14 10.85 -29.11 -28.79
N VAL A 15 11.52 -27.95 -28.70
CA VAL A 15 12.53 -27.67 -27.68
C VAL A 15 12.34 -26.27 -27.10
N ILE A 16 12.81 -26.07 -25.87
CA ILE A 16 12.82 -24.76 -25.22
C ILE A 16 14.17 -24.09 -25.42
N LEU A 17 14.16 -22.82 -25.83
CA LEU A 17 15.32 -21.95 -25.87
C LEU A 17 15.23 -20.87 -24.80
N ILE A 18 16.38 -20.51 -24.23
CA ILE A 18 16.57 -19.21 -23.57
C ILE A 18 17.01 -18.20 -24.62
N VAL A 19 16.29 -17.08 -24.69
CA VAL A 19 16.60 -15.95 -25.57
C VAL A 19 16.70 -14.68 -24.75
N GLY A 20 17.73 -13.88 -24.98
CA GLY A 20 18.00 -12.70 -24.15
C GLY A 20 18.97 -11.71 -24.78
N ASP A 21 19.30 -10.66 -24.03
CA ASP A 21 20.09 -9.51 -24.50
C ASP A 21 21.61 -9.70 -24.42
N CYS A 22 22.10 -10.86 -23.98
CA CYS A 22 23.55 -11.08 -23.91
C CYS A 22 24.20 -11.06 -25.30
N HIS A 23 25.50 -10.77 -25.34
CA HIS A 23 26.29 -10.60 -26.57
C HIS A 23 26.24 -11.80 -27.54
N LYS A 24 25.94 -13.01 -27.05
CA LYS A 24 25.82 -14.21 -27.89
C LYS A 24 24.47 -14.34 -28.59
N ILE A 25 23.38 -13.86 -27.97
CA ILE A 25 22.01 -14.13 -28.42
C ILE A 25 21.34 -12.89 -29.01
N GLN A 26 21.44 -11.74 -28.34
CA GLN A 26 20.87 -10.44 -28.76
C GLN A 26 19.41 -10.52 -29.24
N TRP A 27 18.55 -11.20 -28.49
CA TRP A 27 17.14 -11.45 -28.80
C TRP A 27 16.85 -12.22 -30.10
N ASN A 28 17.88 -12.77 -30.74
CA ASN A 28 17.73 -13.59 -31.93
C ASN A 28 17.45 -15.05 -31.57
N VAL A 29 16.25 -15.54 -31.89
CA VAL A 29 15.83 -16.93 -31.65
C VAL A 29 16.75 -17.94 -32.31
N GLN A 30 17.31 -17.62 -33.49
CA GLN A 30 18.25 -18.50 -34.18
C GLN A 30 19.55 -18.68 -33.41
N ASN A 31 19.91 -17.74 -32.54
CA ASN A 31 21.07 -17.81 -31.65
C ASN A 31 20.70 -18.25 -30.22
N GLY A 32 19.42 -18.56 -29.95
CA GLY A 32 18.95 -18.95 -28.62
C GLY A 32 19.66 -20.19 -28.08
N ILE A 33 19.87 -20.21 -26.76
CA ILE A 33 20.53 -21.32 -26.08
C ILE A 33 19.48 -22.40 -25.81
N GLN A 34 19.64 -23.56 -26.43
CA GLN A 34 18.73 -24.68 -26.27
C GLN A 34 18.90 -25.32 -24.89
N MET A 35 17.77 -25.53 -24.20
CA MET A 35 17.72 -26.23 -22.93
C MET A 35 17.70 -27.75 -23.17
N GLN A 36 18.23 -28.51 -22.21
CA GLN A 36 18.20 -29.97 -22.20
C GLN A 36 16.95 -30.46 -21.48
N TRP A 37 16.17 -31.33 -22.12
CA TRP A 37 15.03 -31.99 -21.48
C TRP A 37 15.51 -33.08 -20.51
N ASN A 38 14.82 -33.18 -19.38
CA ASN A 38 14.98 -34.23 -18.38
C ASN A 38 13.60 -34.81 -18.03
N GLN A 39 13.58 -35.83 -17.16
CA GLN A 39 12.35 -36.43 -16.63
C GLN A 39 11.41 -35.37 -16.05
N ASP A 40 10.10 -35.66 -16.08
CA ASP A 40 9.01 -34.81 -15.58
C ASP A 40 8.88 -33.43 -16.24
N ASP A 41 9.28 -33.34 -17.52
CA ASP A 41 9.22 -32.12 -18.33
C ASP A 41 10.07 -30.97 -17.76
N ILE A 42 11.17 -31.31 -17.10
CA ILE A 42 12.13 -30.36 -16.53
C ILE A 42 13.21 -30.07 -17.56
N TRP A 43 13.28 -28.81 -18.00
CA TRP A 43 14.29 -28.33 -18.94
C TRP A 43 15.40 -27.59 -18.21
N THR A 44 16.66 -27.92 -18.45
CA THR A 44 17.81 -27.32 -17.76
C THR A 44 18.81 -26.70 -18.73
N VAL A 45 19.49 -25.63 -18.32
CA VAL A 45 20.61 -25.06 -19.05
C VAL A 45 21.60 -24.42 -18.09
N THR A 46 22.89 -24.56 -18.39
CA THR A 46 23.96 -23.85 -17.67
C THR A 46 24.40 -22.65 -18.49
N LEU A 47 24.42 -21.48 -17.86
CA LEU A 47 24.87 -20.24 -18.50
C LEU A 47 26.27 -19.84 -18.01
N ASP A 48 27.10 -19.39 -18.95
CA ASP A 48 28.41 -18.81 -18.68
C ASP A 48 28.25 -17.47 -17.96
N SER A 49 29.17 -17.18 -17.04
CA SER A 49 29.18 -15.91 -16.31
C SER A 49 29.34 -14.69 -17.22
N CYS A 50 29.95 -14.83 -18.41
CA CYS A 50 30.06 -13.73 -19.39
C CYS A 50 28.73 -13.36 -20.06
N CYS A 51 27.69 -14.19 -19.89
CA CYS A 51 26.34 -13.90 -20.33
C CYS A 51 25.51 -13.25 -19.23
N LEU A 52 26.07 -12.93 -18.04
CA LEU A 52 25.33 -12.42 -16.89
C LEU A 52 25.76 -10.98 -16.51
N PRO A 53 24.84 -10.15 -15.98
CA PRO A 53 23.39 -10.36 -15.96
C PRO A 53 22.80 -10.31 -17.37
N MET A 54 21.71 -11.05 -17.61
CA MET A 54 21.01 -11.05 -18.90
C MET A 54 19.50 -10.95 -18.70
N ASN A 55 18.88 -10.05 -19.46
CA ASN A 55 17.45 -10.07 -19.67
C ASN A 55 17.08 -11.24 -20.56
N TYR A 56 16.12 -12.08 -20.16
CA TYR A 56 15.75 -13.27 -20.91
C TYR A 56 14.26 -13.59 -20.88
N ARG A 57 13.85 -14.41 -21.85
CA ARG A 57 12.55 -15.09 -21.94
C ARG A 57 12.73 -16.50 -22.48
N TYR A 58 11.76 -17.37 -22.22
CA TYR A 58 11.69 -18.67 -22.87
C TYR A 58 10.88 -18.62 -24.16
N VAL A 59 11.28 -19.45 -25.12
CA VAL A 59 10.53 -19.69 -26.36
C VAL A 59 10.57 -21.17 -26.69
N VAL A 60 9.41 -21.73 -27.06
CA VAL A 60 9.30 -23.06 -27.65
C VAL A 60 9.47 -22.92 -29.16
N VAL A 61 10.32 -23.75 -29.74
CA VAL A 61 10.57 -23.80 -31.19
C VAL A 61 10.53 -25.25 -31.69
N LYS A 62 10.36 -25.42 -33.00
CA LYS A 62 10.63 -26.70 -33.67
C LYS A 62 12.13 -27.01 -33.66
N GLN A 63 12.50 -28.23 -33.30
CA GLN A 63 13.89 -28.63 -33.09
C GLN A 63 14.74 -28.55 -34.36
N ASP A 64 14.15 -28.83 -35.52
CA ASP A 64 14.82 -28.90 -36.82
C ASP A 64 15.09 -27.53 -37.46
N SER A 65 14.17 -26.60 -37.27
CA SER A 65 14.08 -25.34 -38.02
C SER A 65 14.17 -24.10 -37.13
N ARG A 66 14.09 -24.27 -35.80
CA ARG A 66 13.92 -23.19 -34.82
C ARG A 66 12.73 -22.27 -35.15
N GLN A 67 11.73 -22.78 -35.89
CA GLN A 67 10.49 -22.05 -36.11
C GLN A 67 9.77 -21.86 -34.78
N ILE A 68 9.39 -20.61 -34.47
CA ILE A 68 8.73 -20.25 -33.22
C ILE A 68 7.37 -20.94 -33.13
N VAL A 69 7.15 -21.68 -32.05
CA VAL A 69 5.87 -22.28 -31.69
C VAL A 69 5.15 -21.41 -30.68
N GLN A 70 5.83 -21.03 -29.59
CA GLN A 70 5.22 -20.27 -28.51
C GLN A 70 6.28 -19.45 -27.75
N TRP A 71 6.06 -18.14 -27.61
CA TRP A 71 6.73 -17.35 -26.58
C TRP A 71 6.07 -17.55 -25.23
N GLU A 72 6.86 -17.59 -24.16
CA GLU A 72 6.30 -17.53 -22.81
C GLU A 72 5.58 -16.20 -22.58
N ASP A 73 4.39 -16.22 -21.99
CA ASP A 73 3.65 -15.02 -21.63
C ASP A 73 4.30 -14.21 -20.50
N GLY A 74 4.04 -12.90 -20.48
CA GLY A 74 4.47 -12.00 -19.40
C GLY A 74 5.68 -11.12 -19.73
N ILE A 75 6.42 -10.72 -18.70
CA ILE A 75 7.51 -9.74 -18.80
C ILE A 75 8.86 -10.45 -18.88
N THR A 76 9.79 -9.82 -19.59
CA THR A 76 11.22 -10.12 -19.52
C THR A 76 11.74 -10.10 -18.07
N ARG A 77 12.60 -11.06 -17.75
CA ARG A 77 13.22 -11.22 -16.44
C ARG A 77 14.73 -11.12 -16.55
N VAL A 78 15.39 -10.72 -15.48
CA VAL A 78 16.84 -10.64 -15.39
C VAL A 78 17.36 -11.89 -14.71
N PHE A 79 18.25 -12.61 -15.37
CA PHE A 79 19.05 -13.63 -14.72
C PHE A 79 20.37 -13.00 -14.25
N ASN A 80 20.61 -13.02 -12.94
CA ASN A 80 21.76 -12.35 -12.30
C ASN A 80 22.55 -13.29 -11.38
N SER A 81 22.28 -14.60 -11.42
CA SER A 81 22.63 -15.52 -10.33
C SER A 81 24.06 -16.09 -10.38
N HIS A 82 24.66 -16.32 -9.21
CA HIS A 82 25.77 -17.25 -8.95
C HIS A 82 25.30 -18.62 -8.38
N GLN A 83 23.99 -18.83 -8.29
CA GLN A 83 23.32 -20.02 -7.77
C GLN A 83 22.30 -20.56 -8.78
N ASP A 84 21.88 -21.81 -8.60
CA ASP A 84 20.89 -22.43 -9.47
C ASP A 84 19.49 -21.83 -9.26
N VAL A 85 18.74 -21.67 -10.35
CA VAL A 85 17.40 -21.09 -10.35
C VAL A 85 16.40 -22.09 -10.90
N GLN A 86 15.31 -22.26 -10.18
CA GLN A 86 14.16 -23.06 -10.61
C GLN A 86 12.99 -22.14 -10.97
N ASP A 87 12.63 -22.18 -12.24
CA ASP A 87 11.53 -21.46 -12.84
C ASP A 87 10.33 -22.37 -13.05
N ILE A 88 9.17 -21.73 -13.17
CA ILE A 88 7.91 -22.37 -13.55
C ILE A 88 7.40 -21.59 -14.75
N TRP A 89 7.09 -22.28 -15.84
CA TRP A 89 6.64 -21.60 -17.05
C TRP A 89 5.37 -20.79 -16.79
N GLY A 90 5.39 -19.53 -17.20
CA GLY A 90 4.24 -18.64 -17.06
C GLY A 90 3.91 -18.25 -15.61
N HIS A 91 4.77 -18.58 -14.63
CA HIS A 91 4.62 -18.18 -13.23
C HIS A 91 5.86 -17.48 -12.66
N LEU A 92 5.63 -16.38 -11.93
CA LEU A 92 6.64 -15.68 -11.14
C LEU A 92 6.47 -16.03 -9.68
N ARG A 93 7.56 -15.96 -8.92
CA ARG A 93 7.50 -15.94 -7.46
C ARG A 93 7.51 -14.49 -6.98
N ILE A 94 6.65 -14.14 -6.03
CA ILE A 94 6.78 -12.91 -5.26
C ILE A 94 7.30 -13.30 -3.88
N THR A 95 8.40 -12.69 -3.46
CA THR A 95 8.88 -12.73 -2.08
C THR A 95 8.59 -11.40 -1.45
N LEU A 96 7.62 -11.36 -0.55
CA LEU A 96 7.29 -10.20 0.27
C LEU A 96 8.01 -10.32 1.60
N LYS A 97 8.89 -9.36 1.88
CA LYS A 97 9.58 -9.19 3.14
C LYS A 97 9.00 -7.98 3.87
N PHE A 98 8.55 -8.22 5.08
CA PHE A 98 7.95 -7.21 5.95
C PHE A 98 8.79 -7.05 7.21
N MET A 99 9.18 -5.80 7.51
CA MET A 99 10.16 -5.47 8.54
C MET A 99 9.54 -4.72 9.72
N ASN A 100 10.08 -4.93 10.93
CA ASN A 100 9.87 -4.10 12.13
C ASN A 100 8.40 -3.94 12.57
N TYR A 101 7.73 -5.03 12.96
CA TYR A 101 6.37 -4.93 13.50
C TYR A 101 6.12 -5.77 14.77
N PRO A 102 5.40 -5.20 15.77
CA PRO A 102 5.19 -5.86 17.06
C PRO A 102 4.21 -7.05 17.00
N ASP A 103 3.14 -6.96 16.21
CA ASP A 103 2.05 -7.95 16.22
C ASP A 103 2.42 -9.29 15.58
N SER A 104 1.88 -10.37 16.15
CA SER A 104 2.12 -11.74 15.69
C SER A 104 1.23 -12.19 14.53
N ASN A 105 0.09 -11.53 14.29
CA ASN A 105 -0.99 -12.05 13.44
C ASN A 105 -1.27 -11.15 12.24
N ILE A 106 -0.28 -11.01 11.35
CA ILE A 106 -0.43 -10.21 10.14
C ILE A 106 -0.93 -11.11 8.99
N THR A 107 -1.85 -10.57 8.21
CA THR A 107 -2.34 -11.18 6.97
C THR A 107 -2.07 -10.24 5.81
N LEU A 108 -1.43 -10.77 4.77
CA LEU A 108 -1.33 -10.14 3.48
C LEU A 108 -2.62 -10.41 2.70
N ASN A 109 -3.33 -9.36 2.32
CA ASN A 109 -4.47 -9.45 1.41
C ASN A 109 -3.98 -9.13 0.00
N LEU A 110 -3.83 -10.16 -0.83
CA LEU A 110 -3.42 -10.05 -2.23
C LEU A 110 -4.66 -9.93 -3.12
N TYR A 111 -4.76 -8.83 -3.86
CA TYR A 111 -5.81 -8.56 -4.81
C TYR A 111 -5.33 -8.97 -6.20
N THR A 112 -6.12 -9.82 -6.85
CA THR A 112 -5.85 -10.40 -8.17
C THR A 112 -7.09 -10.25 -9.06
N GLN A 113 -6.97 -10.58 -10.35
CA GLN A 113 -8.11 -10.68 -11.27
C GLN A 113 -9.22 -11.62 -10.77
N THR A 114 -8.86 -12.65 -10.02
CA THR A 114 -9.81 -13.67 -9.52
C THR A 114 -10.37 -13.33 -8.14
N GLY A 115 -9.97 -12.21 -7.55
CA GLY A 115 -10.44 -11.74 -6.24
C GLY A 115 -9.32 -11.58 -5.22
N ARG A 116 -9.72 -11.48 -3.94
CA ARG A 116 -8.85 -11.26 -2.79
C ARG A 116 -8.44 -12.58 -2.14
N HIS A 117 -7.14 -12.80 -2.01
CA HIS A 117 -6.54 -13.95 -1.36
C HIS A 117 -5.92 -13.52 -0.02
N LYS A 118 -6.30 -14.17 1.07
CA LYS A 118 -5.76 -13.92 2.41
C LYS A 118 -4.59 -14.86 2.67
N ILE A 119 -3.41 -14.30 2.86
CA ILE A 119 -2.18 -15.06 3.02
C ILE A 119 -1.61 -14.73 4.42
N PRO A 120 -1.65 -15.67 5.38
CA PRO A 120 -1.03 -15.44 6.67
C PRO A 120 0.49 -15.33 6.49
N LEU A 121 1.07 -14.43 7.27
CA LEU A 121 2.47 -14.06 7.19
C LEU A 121 3.28 -14.83 8.24
N ASN A 122 4.25 -15.64 7.80
CA ASN A 122 5.10 -16.44 8.69
C ASN A 122 6.23 -15.58 9.27
N ARG A 123 6.32 -15.51 10.60
CA ARG A 123 7.33 -14.71 11.30
C ARG A 123 8.54 -15.56 11.71
N ILE A 124 9.74 -15.11 11.35
CA ILE A 124 11.01 -15.68 11.80
C ILE A 124 11.93 -14.53 12.19
N GLU A 125 12.36 -14.48 13.47
CA GLU A 125 13.39 -13.53 13.96
C GLU A 125 13.17 -12.03 13.66
N GLY A 126 11.91 -11.57 13.63
CA GLY A 126 11.58 -10.15 13.40
C GLY A 126 11.47 -9.76 11.92
N GLU A 127 11.71 -10.70 11.02
CA GLU A 127 11.40 -10.60 9.60
C GLU A 127 10.19 -11.49 9.29
N CYS A 128 9.23 -10.94 8.55
CA CYS A 128 8.18 -11.76 7.98
C CYS A 128 8.40 -11.88 6.48
N THR A 129 8.67 -13.10 6.01
CA THR A 129 8.83 -13.36 4.59
C THR A 129 7.78 -14.35 4.13
N GLN A 130 7.09 -14.02 3.03
CA GLN A 130 6.17 -14.93 2.39
C GLN A 130 6.45 -14.99 0.89
N THR A 131 6.56 -16.22 0.38
CA THR A 131 6.71 -16.49 -1.05
C THR A 131 5.46 -17.14 -1.60
N PHE A 132 4.93 -16.61 -2.71
CA PHE A 132 3.83 -17.22 -3.43
C PHE A 132 4.02 -17.07 -4.94
N GLN A 133 3.35 -17.95 -5.68
CA GLN A 133 3.40 -17.99 -7.14
C GLN A 133 2.22 -17.26 -7.75
N ILE A 134 2.45 -16.58 -8.86
CA ILE A 134 1.44 -15.83 -9.61
C ILE A 134 1.60 -16.05 -11.11
N PRO A 135 0.53 -16.01 -11.91
CA PRO A 135 0.66 -15.99 -13.37
C PRO A 135 1.39 -14.74 -13.86
N ASN A 136 2.40 -14.88 -14.73
CA ASN A 136 3.22 -13.77 -15.23
C ASN A 136 2.38 -12.66 -15.89
N LYS A 137 1.33 -13.06 -16.63
CA LYS A 137 0.44 -12.14 -17.34
C LYS A 137 -0.37 -11.21 -16.43
N SER A 138 -0.47 -11.54 -15.15
CA SER A 138 -1.30 -10.80 -14.18
C SER A 138 -0.53 -9.77 -13.37
N ILE A 139 0.79 -9.67 -13.53
CA ILE A 139 1.66 -8.81 -12.70
C ILE A 139 1.21 -7.34 -12.63
N HIS A 140 0.74 -6.78 -13.75
CA HIS A 140 0.26 -5.39 -13.83
C HIS A 140 -1.11 -5.15 -13.18
N GLN A 141 -1.69 -6.17 -12.55
CA GLN A 141 -3.00 -6.10 -11.92
C GLN A 141 -2.97 -6.64 -10.49
N LEU A 142 -1.78 -6.72 -9.91
CA LEU A 142 -1.60 -7.16 -8.54
C LEU A 142 -1.49 -5.96 -7.61
N ALA A 143 -2.26 -6.06 -6.54
CA ALA A 143 -2.23 -5.12 -5.46
C ALA A 143 -2.24 -5.86 -4.13
N TYR A 144 -1.75 -5.23 -3.06
CA TYR A 144 -1.80 -5.83 -1.75
C TYR A 144 -1.99 -4.81 -0.64
N LYS A 145 -2.51 -5.30 0.48
CA LYS A 145 -2.70 -4.53 1.72
C LYS A 145 -2.58 -5.45 2.93
N TYR A 146 -2.10 -4.94 4.05
CA TYR A 146 -1.96 -5.70 5.28
C TYR A 146 -3.16 -5.54 6.22
N GLN A 147 -3.43 -6.59 6.97
CA GLN A 147 -4.43 -6.63 8.04
C GLN A 147 -3.81 -7.28 9.28
N SER A 148 -4.04 -6.72 10.47
CA SER A 148 -3.63 -7.27 11.77
C SER A 148 -4.87 -7.35 12.67
N ASN A 149 -5.20 -8.53 13.19
CA ASN A 149 -6.35 -8.75 14.08
C ASN A 149 -7.63 -8.01 13.60
N GLU A 150 -7.99 -8.23 12.33
CA GLU A 150 -9.14 -7.60 11.64
C GLU A 150 -9.00 -6.10 11.32
N LYS A 151 -8.02 -5.40 11.88
CA LYS A 151 -7.72 -4.01 11.54
C LYS A 151 -6.92 -3.94 10.25
N TRP A 152 -7.40 -3.13 9.31
CA TRP A 152 -6.63 -2.77 8.14
C TRP A 152 -5.49 -1.84 8.53
N GLU A 153 -4.36 -1.98 7.85
CA GLU A 153 -3.38 -0.91 7.89
C GLU A 153 -4.00 0.40 7.36
N ARG A 154 -3.47 1.52 7.83
CA ARG A 154 -3.97 2.86 7.50
C ARG A 154 -3.51 3.32 6.12
N GLY A 155 -2.43 2.74 5.61
CA GLY A 155 -1.91 2.95 4.26
C GLY A 155 -2.92 2.59 3.16
N GLY A 156 -2.68 3.10 1.97
CA GLY A 156 -3.43 2.72 0.77
C GLY A 156 -3.05 1.33 0.28
N VAL A 157 -3.84 0.79 -0.63
CA VAL A 157 -3.50 -0.44 -1.36
C VAL A 157 -2.23 -0.19 -2.19
N ARG A 158 -1.26 -1.10 -2.13
CA ARG A 158 0.01 -1.01 -2.85
C ARG A 158 -0.05 -1.79 -4.15
N MET A 159 0.44 -1.22 -5.25
CA MET A 159 0.51 -1.88 -6.55
C MET A 159 1.90 -2.49 -6.82
N ILE A 160 1.95 -3.64 -7.48
CA ILE A 160 3.21 -4.34 -7.82
C ILE A 160 3.61 -4.05 -9.27
N HIS A 161 3.89 -2.79 -9.64
CA HIS A 161 4.15 -2.44 -11.05
C HIS A 161 5.62 -2.13 -11.39
N SER A 162 6.48 -1.96 -10.39
CA SER A 162 7.79 -1.32 -10.56
C SER A 162 8.98 -2.14 -10.03
N HIS A 163 8.83 -3.44 -9.84
CA HIS A 163 9.90 -4.27 -9.28
C HIS A 163 10.62 -5.07 -10.37
N PRO A 164 11.97 -5.10 -10.37
CA PRO A 164 12.71 -5.97 -11.26
C PRO A 164 12.40 -7.44 -10.93
N ILE A 165 12.22 -8.25 -11.96
CA ILE A 165 12.09 -9.70 -11.81
C ILE A 165 13.50 -10.29 -11.92
N ILE A 166 14.11 -10.59 -10.79
CA ILE A 166 15.47 -11.15 -10.75
C ILE A 166 15.35 -12.64 -10.46
N ASN A 167 15.92 -13.48 -11.32
CA ASN A 167 15.89 -14.94 -11.17
C ASN A 167 14.47 -15.48 -10.98
N ASN A 168 13.50 -14.95 -11.74
CA ASN A 168 12.07 -15.24 -11.67
C ASN A 168 11.38 -14.91 -10.32
N VAL A 169 12.01 -14.06 -9.52
CA VAL A 169 11.49 -13.59 -8.25
C VAL A 169 11.33 -12.07 -8.26
N ILE A 170 10.18 -11.60 -7.81
CA ILE A 170 9.96 -10.21 -7.42
C ILE A 170 10.20 -10.10 -5.92
N HIS A 171 11.23 -9.36 -5.54
CA HIS A 171 11.50 -9.05 -4.13
C HIS A 171 10.86 -7.72 -3.77
N ILE A 172 9.96 -7.74 -2.79
CA ILE A 172 9.30 -6.54 -2.27
C ILE A 172 9.67 -6.47 -0.79
N THR A 173 10.29 -5.36 -0.39
CA THR A 173 10.52 -5.05 1.02
C THR A 173 9.60 -3.92 1.42
N ASP A 174 8.71 -4.17 2.38
CA ASP A 174 7.78 -3.16 2.89
C ASP A 174 8.09 -2.82 4.35
N SER A 175 8.27 -1.52 4.59
CA SER A 175 8.49 -0.92 5.91
C SER A 175 7.55 0.26 6.17
N SER A 176 6.56 0.47 5.30
CA SER A 176 5.67 1.64 5.28
C SER A 176 4.31 1.37 5.92
N VAL A 177 4.15 0.21 6.56
CA VAL A 177 2.89 -0.25 7.13
C VAL A 177 2.66 0.43 8.48
N ASP A 178 1.49 1.03 8.63
CA ASP A 178 1.09 1.74 9.84
C ASP A 178 -0.29 1.28 10.27
N PHE A 179 -0.39 0.66 11.44
CA PHE A 179 -1.67 0.38 12.09
C PHE A 179 -1.95 1.34 13.25
N ASN A 180 -0.94 2.08 13.71
CA ASN A 180 -1.07 2.92 14.89
C ASN A 180 -1.83 4.19 14.55
N ILE A 181 -2.67 4.66 15.48
CA ILE A 181 -3.25 5.99 15.39
C ILE A 181 -2.13 7.03 15.22
N ASN A 182 -2.25 7.89 14.21
CA ASN A 182 -1.28 8.93 13.93
C ASN A 182 -1.87 10.31 14.25
N TYR A 183 -1.38 10.94 15.32
CA TYR A 183 -1.87 12.21 15.82
C TYR A 183 -0.74 13.15 16.26
N ASN A 184 -1.06 14.45 16.35
CA ASN A 184 -0.19 15.48 16.89
C ASN A 184 -1.02 16.39 17.81
N ARG A 185 -0.42 16.83 18.92
CA ARG A 185 -0.97 17.90 19.75
C ARG A 185 -0.67 19.23 19.07
N VAL A 186 -1.71 20.01 18.78
CA VAL A 186 -1.58 21.35 18.19
C VAL A 186 -1.51 22.41 19.29
N PHE A 187 -2.40 22.31 20.28
CA PHE A 187 -2.41 23.14 21.49
C PHE A 187 -2.70 22.28 22.71
N GLU A 188 -2.69 22.89 23.90
CA GLU A 188 -2.88 22.19 25.16
C GLU A 188 -4.12 21.26 25.15
N ASN A 189 -5.23 21.76 24.64
CA ASN A 189 -6.52 21.07 24.58
C ASN A 189 -6.95 20.71 23.14
N LEU A 190 -6.04 20.66 22.17
CA LEU A 190 -6.38 20.40 20.76
C LEU A 190 -5.41 19.43 20.11
N TYR A 191 -5.96 18.33 19.60
CA TYR A 191 -5.24 17.32 18.83
C TYR A 191 -5.80 17.19 17.42
N VAL A 192 -4.94 16.78 16.50
CA VAL A 192 -5.29 16.44 15.11
C VAL A 192 -4.73 15.09 14.74
N GLY A 193 -5.48 14.29 13.99
CA GLY A 193 -4.96 12.99 13.55
C GLY A 193 -5.81 12.23 12.55
N SER A 194 -5.46 10.96 12.38
CA SER A 194 -6.18 9.99 11.54
C SER A 194 -7.47 9.51 12.20
N PHE A 195 -8.29 8.76 11.45
CA PHE A 195 -9.41 8.00 12.01
C PHE A 195 -8.95 7.04 13.11
N ILE A 196 -9.87 6.54 13.91
CA ILE A 196 -9.57 5.65 15.04
C ILE A 196 -10.40 4.37 14.96
N TYR A 197 -9.82 3.25 15.38
CA TYR A 197 -10.57 2.06 15.70
C TYR A 197 -11.20 2.21 17.09
N ILE A 198 -12.27 1.46 17.34
CA ILE A 198 -13.10 1.61 18.56
C ILE A 198 -12.29 1.35 19.83
N ASP A 199 -11.37 0.39 19.80
CA ASP A 199 -10.49 0.07 20.92
C ASP A 199 -9.39 1.12 21.15
N GLU A 200 -9.12 1.99 20.17
CA GLU A 200 -8.16 3.09 20.28
C GLU A 200 -8.75 4.33 20.98
N ILE A 201 -10.06 4.38 21.25
CA ILE A 201 -10.67 5.49 22.00
C ILE A 201 -10.00 5.67 23.38
N ARG A 202 -9.53 4.57 23.99
CA ARG A 202 -8.79 4.61 25.27
C ARG A 202 -7.48 5.39 25.17
N ILE A 203 -6.79 5.32 24.03
CA ILE A 203 -5.58 6.12 23.78
C ILE A 203 -5.92 7.61 23.87
N LEU A 204 -7.07 8.02 23.32
CA LEU A 204 -7.52 9.41 23.41
C LEU A 204 -7.86 9.81 24.85
N GLN A 205 -8.51 8.91 25.61
CA GLN A 205 -8.80 9.13 27.03
C GLN A 205 -7.52 9.33 27.86
N ASP A 206 -6.48 8.53 27.61
CA ASP A 206 -5.17 8.65 28.27
C ASP A 206 -4.48 9.99 27.96
N LEU A 207 -4.76 10.58 26.79
CA LEU A 207 -4.30 11.92 26.41
C LEU A 207 -5.15 13.06 27.01
N GLY A 208 -6.20 12.72 27.77
CA GLY A 208 -7.15 13.67 28.36
C GLY A 208 -8.22 14.18 27.39
N VAL A 209 -8.35 13.59 26.19
CA VAL A 209 -9.38 13.96 25.22
C VAL A 209 -10.75 13.61 25.77
N ASN A 210 -11.66 14.57 25.75
CA ASN A 210 -13.05 14.42 26.20
C ASN A 210 -14.08 14.89 25.15
N ALA A 211 -13.62 15.23 23.95
CA ALA A 211 -14.46 15.43 22.78
C ALA A 211 -13.74 14.98 21.48
N ILE A 212 -14.49 14.37 20.56
CA ILE A 212 -14.03 13.96 19.23
C ILE A 212 -14.89 14.66 18.19
N LEU A 213 -14.23 15.31 17.23
CA LEU A 213 -14.87 15.90 16.06
C LEU A 213 -14.43 15.12 14.81
N ASN A 214 -15.34 14.33 14.27
CA ASN A 214 -15.12 13.49 13.10
C ASN A 214 -15.64 14.17 11.82
N LEU A 215 -14.77 14.34 10.82
CA LEU A 215 -15.13 14.93 9.52
C LEU A 215 -15.35 13.92 8.39
N GLN A 216 -15.32 12.62 8.70
CA GLN A 216 -15.48 11.55 7.73
C GLN A 216 -16.92 11.47 7.21
N THR A 217 -17.07 10.95 6.00
CA THR A 217 -18.34 10.58 5.37
C THR A 217 -18.45 9.06 5.27
N VAL A 218 -19.64 8.54 4.93
CA VAL A 218 -19.82 7.10 4.65
C VAL A 218 -18.91 6.63 3.50
N GLU A 219 -18.59 7.50 2.54
CA GLU A 219 -17.64 7.18 1.46
C GLU A 219 -16.24 6.90 1.99
N ASP A 220 -15.81 7.57 3.06
CA ASP A 220 -14.54 7.28 3.71
C ASP A 220 -14.50 5.86 4.30
N LEU A 221 -15.63 5.38 4.85
CA LEU A 221 -15.74 4.05 5.43
C LEU A 221 -15.58 2.99 4.33
N ILE A 222 -16.28 3.17 3.21
CA ILE A 222 -16.17 2.29 2.04
C ILE A 222 -14.72 2.26 1.53
N ASN A 223 -14.08 3.43 1.40
CA ASN A 223 -12.71 3.52 0.91
C ASN A 223 -11.67 2.90 1.85
N LYS A 224 -11.97 2.81 3.15
CA LYS A 224 -11.10 2.19 4.16
C LYS A 224 -11.52 0.77 4.54
N ASP A 225 -12.58 0.22 3.92
CA ASP A 225 -13.16 -1.08 4.25
C ASP A 225 -13.51 -1.19 5.75
N LEU A 226 -14.14 -0.13 6.29
CA LEU A 226 -14.66 -0.07 7.65
C LEU A 226 -16.12 -0.56 7.69
N PRO A 227 -16.57 -1.15 8.82
CA PRO A 227 -17.97 -1.59 8.98
C PRO A 227 -18.99 -0.47 8.73
N GLU A 228 -20.17 -0.82 8.21
CA GLU A 228 -21.24 0.15 7.92
C GLU A 228 -21.73 0.89 9.18
N ASP A 229 -21.75 0.20 10.32
CA ASP A 229 -22.15 0.72 11.63
C ASP A 229 -20.98 1.35 12.42
N TYR A 230 -19.82 1.58 11.78
CA TYR A 230 -18.62 2.12 12.42
C TYR A 230 -18.88 3.42 13.20
N PHE A 231 -19.67 4.35 12.64
CA PHE A 231 -19.97 5.61 13.32
C PHE A 231 -20.82 5.41 14.57
N ASP A 232 -21.78 4.49 14.53
CA ASP A 232 -22.64 4.17 15.67
C ASP A 232 -21.82 3.49 16.77
N GLN A 233 -20.94 2.56 16.39
CA GLN A 233 -20.02 1.91 17.32
C GLN A 233 -19.09 2.91 18.01
N LEU A 234 -18.50 3.86 17.26
CA LEU A 234 -17.68 4.92 17.84
C LEU A 234 -18.49 5.84 18.76
N HIS A 235 -19.71 6.20 18.38
CA HIS A 235 -20.57 7.05 19.20
C HIS A 235 -20.91 6.38 20.54
N CYS A 236 -21.40 5.14 20.50
CA CYS A 236 -21.73 4.34 21.69
C CYS A 236 -20.51 4.17 22.61
N GLN A 237 -19.34 3.83 22.05
CA GLN A 237 -18.12 3.64 22.84
C GLN A 237 -17.56 4.95 23.40
N SER A 238 -17.66 6.05 22.65
CA SER A 238 -17.26 7.37 23.15
C SER A 238 -18.14 7.79 24.33
N GLN A 239 -19.46 7.62 24.20
CA GLN A 239 -20.42 7.92 25.27
C GLN A 239 -20.19 7.10 26.53
N SER A 240 -19.91 5.79 26.39
CA SER A 240 -19.65 4.91 27.53
C SER A 240 -18.39 5.32 28.31
N LEU A 241 -17.45 6.01 27.66
CA LEU A 241 -16.22 6.55 28.24
C LEU A 241 -16.33 8.04 28.62
N GLY A 242 -17.51 8.65 28.50
CA GLY A 242 -17.73 10.07 28.83
C GLY A 242 -17.13 11.05 27.81
N ILE A 243 -16.82 10.60 26.59
CA ILE A 243 -16.29 11.41 25.50
C ILE A 243 -17.44 11.88 24.61
N ILE A 244 -17.51 13.18 24.37
CA ILE A 244 -18.48 13.76 23.42
C ILE A 244 -18.05 13.40 22.00
N TYR A 245 -18.90 12.76 21.20
CA TYR A 245 -18.60 12.44 19.80
C TYR A 245 -19.54 13.20 18.86
N LEU A 246 -18.98 14.06 18.01
CA LEU A 246 -19.71 14.85 17.02
C LEU A 246 -19.19 14.57 15.61
N GLN A 247 -20.10 14.57 14.65
CA GLN A 247 -19.79 14.39 13.23
C GLN A 247 -20.11 15.68 12.45
N CYS A 248 -19.16 16.14 11.64
CA CYS A 248 -19.34 17.21 10.66
C CYS A 248 -18.84 16.71 9.30
N PRO A 249 -19.63 15.93 8.55
CA PRO A 249 -19.15 15.22 7.37
C PRO A 249 -18.69 16.18 6.26
N ILE A 250 -17.46 15.99 5.77
CA ILE A 250 -16.91 16.72 4.62
C ILE A 250 -16.30 15.72 3.64
N LYS A 251 -16.74 15.75 2.37
CA LYS A 251 -16.24 14.80 1.35
C LYS A 251 -14.74 14.98 1.12
N ASP A 252 -14.01 13.87 1.03
CA ASP A 252 -12.58 13.89 0.79
C ASP A 252 -12.24 14.37 -0.62
N CYS A 253 -11.06 14.99 -0.79
CA CYS A 253 -10.59 15.53 -2.07
C CYS A 253 -11.60 16.47 -2.78
N ASN A 254 -12.56 17.05 -2.03
CA ASN A 254 -13.65 17.84 -2.59
C ASN A 254 -13.63 19.28 -2.05
N LYS A 255 -13.04 20.19 -2.84
CA LYS A 255 -12.95 21.62 -2.50
C LYS A 255 -14.34 22.22 -2.21
N ARG A 256 -15.36 21.88 -3.00
CA ARG A 256 -16.73 22.42 -2.87
C ARG A 256 -17.39 21.97 -1.57
N SER A 257 -17.25 20.70 -1.20
CA SER A 257 -17.79 20.19 0.06
C SER A 257 -17.16 20.91 1.25
N TYR A 258 -15.85 21.18 1.20
CA TYR A 258 -15.20 21.94 2.27
C TYR A 258 -15.66 23.41 2.31
N LEU A 259 -15.82 24.07 1.15
CA LEU A 259 -16.38 25.43 1.10
C LEU A 259 -17.78 25.52 1.72
N GLN A 260 -18.60 24.48 1.56
CA GLN A 260 -19.96 24.43 2.08
C GLN A 260 -20.02 24.13 3.58
N ASN A 261 -19.19 23.19 4.06
CA ASN A 261 -19.33 22.62 5.41
C ASN A 261 -18.19 23.01 6.37
N GLY A 262 -17.14 23.66 5.87
CA GLY A 262 -15.94 23.97 6.65
C GLY A 262 -16.22 24.92 7.83
N ILE A 263 -17.12 25.88 7.63
CA ILE A 263 -17.56 26.81 8.70
C ILE A 263 -18.28 26.06 9.81
N ASP A 264 -19.19 25.14 9.48
CA ASP A 264 -19.93 24.37 10.49
C ASP A 264 -19.00 23.49 11.34
N ALA A 265 -18.01 22.85 10.70
CA ALA A 265 -16.98 22.07 11.38
C ALA A 265 -16.14 22.95 12.32
N TYR A 266 -15.74 24.14 11.85
CA TYR A 266 -15.01 25.12 12.65
C TYR A 266 -15.85 25.62 13.85
N GLN A 267 -17.12 25.99 13.64
CA GLN A 267 -17.99 26.46 14.71
C GLN A 267 -18.23 25.37 15.77
N THR A 268 -18.34 24.11 15.33
CA THR A 268 -18.45 22.96 16.23
C THR A 268 -17.18 22.80 17.06
N LEU A 269 -16.00 22.88 16.44
CA LEU A 269 -14.71 22.86 17.14
C LEU A 269 -14.63 23.99 18.18
N ARG A 270 -14.89 25.23 17.76
CA ARG A 270 -14.85 26.40 18.64
C ARG A 270 -15.76 26.21 19.85
N LYS A 271 -17.02 25.78 19.64
CA LYS A 271 -17.97 25.54 20.73
C LYS A 271 -17.45 24.52 21.75
N LEU A 272 -16.81 23.44 21.29
CA LEU A 272 -16.21 22.46 22.20
C LEU A 272 -15.05 23.07 23.00
N LEU A 273 -14.18 23.85 22.36
CA LEU A 273 -13.05 24.50 23.02
C LEU A 273 -13.51 25.56 24.03
N ASP A 274 -14.53 26.36 23.69
CA ASP A 274 -15.16 27.35 24.59
C ASP A 274 -15.78 26.70 25.84
N GLN A 275 -16.19 25.43 25.73
CA GLN A 275 -16.67 24.61 26.86
C GLN A 275 -15.52 23.99 27.69
N GLY A 276 -14.27 24.35 27.41
CA GLY A 276 -13.09 23.81 28.09
C GLY A 276 -12.79 22.35 27.73
N LYS A 277 -13.30 21.85 26.60
CA LYS A 277 -13.03 20.47 26.16
C LYS A 277 -11.61 20.33 25.64
N CYS A 278 -11.08 19.11 25.78
CA CYS A 278 -9.91 18.66 25.06
C CYS A 278 -10.39 17.89 23.83
N VAL A 279 -10.12 18.43 22.65
CA VAL A 279 -10.75 18.01 21.39
C VAL A 279 -9.77 17.26 20.50
N TYR A 280 -10.17 16.09 20.01
CA TYR A 280 -9.49 15.38 18.93
C TYR A 280 -10.24 15.60 17.61
N VAL A 281 -9.64 16.34 16.69
CA VAL A 281 -10.23 16.61 15.36
C VAL A 281 -9.60 15.69 14.33
N HIS A 282 -10.41 14.89 13.64
CA HIS A 282 -9.89 13.99 12.62
C HIS A 282 -10.75 13.94 11.37
N CYS A 283 -10.13 13.47 10.30
CA CYS A 283 -10.80 12.97 9.10
C CYS A 283 -10.31 11.54 8.89
N THR A 284 -10.07 11.13 7.64
CA THR A 284 -9.49 9.82 7.36
C THR A 284 -8.01 9.75 7.73
N ASP A 285 -7.15 10.47 7.02
CA ASP A 285 -5.69 10.41 7.26
C ASP A 285 -5.14 11.57 8.10
N GLY A 286 -6.01 12.51 8.51
CA GLY A 286 -5.62 13.72 9.21
C GLY A 286 -4.73 14.66 8.39
N ILE A 287 -4.84 14.64 7.06
CA ILE A 287 -3.94 15.38 6.16
C ILE A 287 -4.53 16.73 5.75
N GLN A 288 -5.82 16.80 5.45
CA GLN A 288 -6.42 17.96 4.80
C GLN A 288 -7.63 18.50 5.56
N ARG A 289 -8.77 17.78 5.60
CA ARG A 289 -10.05 18.29 6.13
C ARG A 289 -9.93 18.75 7.59
N SER A 290 -9.41 17.89 8.48
CA SER A 290 -9.22 18.22 9.90
C SER A 290 -8.20 19.33 10.11
N VAL A 291 -7.10 19.30 9.37
CA VAL A 291 -6.05 20.33 9.40
C VAL A 291 -6.62 21.70 9.00
N GLN A 292 -7.37 21.76 7.90
CA GLN A 292 -8.00 23.01 7.47
C GLN A 292 -8.96 23.55 8.53
N THR A 293 -9.70 22.69 9.24
CA THR A 293 -10.63 23.12 10.29
C THR A 293 -9.90 23.74 11.48
N ILE A 294 -8.72 23.21 11.82
CA ILE A 294 -7.85 23.79 12.85
C ILE A 294 -7.24 25.11 12.38
N ILE A 295 -6.81 25.20 11.11
CA ILE A 295 -6.30 26.46 10.55
C ILE A 295 -7.38 27.54 10.58
N LEU A 296 -8.63 27.21 10.25
CA LEU A 296 -9.75 28.15 10.37
C LEU A 296 -9.89 28.68 11.80
N TYR A 297 -9.86 27.81 12.81
CA TYR A 297 -9.90 28.22 14.22
C TYR A 297 -8.72 29.13 14.60
N MET A 298 -7.50 28.79 14.17
CA MET A 298 -6.32 29.61 14.45
C MET A 298 -6.41 31.03 13.87
N VAL A 299 -6.93 31.15 12.64
CA VAL A 299 -7.08 32.46 11.99
C VAL A 299 -8.25 33.25 12.59
N GLN A 300 -9.38 32.60 12.87
CA GLN A 300 -10.61 33.27 13.33
C GLN A 300 -10.58 33.66 14.81
N ASP A 301 -9.98 32.84 15.68
CA ASP A 301 -10.06 33.03 17.14
C ASP A 301 -8.71 33.27 17.82
N LEU A 302 -7.59 32.88 17.19
CA LEU A 302 -6.25 32.98 17.80
C LEU A 302 -5.35 34.06 17.17
N ASN A 303 -5.90 34.90 16.29
CA ASN A 303 -5.21 36.02 15.64
C ASN A 303 -3.96 35.65 14.80
N TYR A 304 -3.87 34.41 14.29
CA TYR A 304 -2.84 34.05 13.32
C TYR A 304 -3.20 34.59 11.93
N THR A 305 -2.20 35.00 11.15
CA THR A 305 -2.41 35.11 9.70
C THR A 305 -2.55 33.71 9.08
N LEU A 306 -3.18 33.63 7.91
CA LEU A 306 -3.36 32.34 7.21
C LEU A 306 -2.01 31.63 6.98
N GLU A 307 -0.97 32.36 6.57
CA GLU A 307 0.34 31.77 6.31
C GLU A 307 0.99 31.27 7.61
N GLN A 308 0.95 32.05 8.70
CA GLN A 308 1.48 31.60 9.99
C GLN A 308 0.78 30.33 10.49
N ALA A 309 -0.54 30.25 10.32
CA ALA A 309 -1.30 29.07 10.73
C ALA A 309 -0.96 27.84 9.88
N ILE A 310 -0.83 27.99 8.56
CA ILE A 310 -0.42 26.90 7.66
C ILE A 310 0.99 26.42 8.03
N GLU A 311 1.95 27.33 8.17
CA GLU A 311 3.34 27.01 8.49
C GLU A 311 3.44 26.28 9.83
N LEU A 312 2.79 26.79 10.87
CA LEU A 312 2.83 26.16 12.20
C LEU A 312 2.23 24.75 12.18
N VAL A 313 1.08 24.56 11.53
CA VAL A 313 0.47 23.22 11.45
C VAL A 313 1.31 22.27 10.60
N GLN A 314 2.01 22.75 9.57
CA GLN A 314 2.94 21.94 8.78
C GLN A 314 4.19 21.54 9.58
N VAL A 315 4.69 22.40 10.46
CA VAL A 315 5.77 22.05 11.40
C VAL A 315 5.30 20.96 12.38
N ILE A 316 4.12 21.13 12.97
CA ILE A 316 3.55 20.20 13.95
C ILE A 316 3.18 18.86 13.30
N ARG A 317 2.65 18.91 12.07
CA ARG A 317 2.19 17.74 11.30
C ARG A 317 2.70 17.83 9.86
N PRO A 318 3.93 17.37 9.58
CA PRO A 318 4.59 17.50 8.27
C PRO A 318 3.84 16.87 7.08
N ARG A 319 2.99 15.87 7.35
CA ARG A 319 2.14 15.22 6.33
C ARG A 319 0.92 16.05 5.91
N SER A 320 0.68 17.19 6.56
CA SER A 320 -0.50 18.00 6.28
C SER A 320 -0.43 18.66 4.91
N LYS A 321 -1.58 18.74 4.23
CA LYS A 321 -1.74 19.32 2.89
C LYS A 321 -2.99 20.19 2.82
N PRO A 322 -3.07 21.29 3.60
CA PRO A 322 -4.18 22.23 3.48
C PRO A 322 -4.22 22.86 2.08
N ILE A 323 -5.42 23.16 1.57
CA ILE A 323 -5.61 23.85 0.29
C ILE A 323 -5.78 25.34 0.58
N ARG A 324 -4.70 26.11 0.41
CA ARG A 324 -4.66 27.57 0.65
C ARG A 324 -5.82 28.31 0.00
N GLU A 325 -6.09 28.05 -1.28
CA GLU A 325 -7.19 28.69 -2.03
C GLU A 325 -8.58 28.46 -1.41
N VAL A 326 -8.79 27.29 -0.81
CA VAL A 326 -10.06 26.96 -0.15
C VAL A 326 -10.17 27.74 1.15
N LEU A 327 -9.10 27.76 1.95
CA LEU A 327 -9.06 28.53 3.20
C LEU A 327 -9.28 30.02 2.96
N GLN A 328 -8.61 30.62 1.96
CA GLN A 328 -8.81 32.03 1.58
C GLN A 328 -10.28 32.32 1.26
N LYS A 329 -10.92 31.46 0.44
CA LYS A 329 -12.33 31.60 0.08
C LYS A 329 -13.26 31.46 1.29
N VAL A 330 -12.99 30.54 2.21
CA VAL A 330 -13.80 30.39 3.44
C VAL A 330 -13.64 31.61 4.35
N LEU A 331 -12.43 32.16 4.44
CA LEU A 331 -12.09 33.29 5.31
C LEU A 331 -12.44 34.66 4.69
N ASN A 332 -12.87 34.71 3.43
CA ASN A 332 -13.07 35.94 2.64
C ASN A 332 -11.81 36.82 2.57
N LEU A 333 -10.63 36.19 2.40
CA LEU A 333 -9.32 36.85 2.25
C LEU A 333 -8.89 37.02 0.80
#